data_AF-A0A975GRD8-F1
#
_entry.id   AF-A0A975GRD8-F1
#
_cell.length_a   1.000
_cell.length_b   1.000
_cell.length_c   1.000
_cell.angle_alpha   90.00
_cell.angle_beta   90.00
_cell.angle_gamma   90.00
#
_symmetry.space_group_name_H-M   'P 1'
#
loop_
_entity.id
_entity.type
_entity.pdbx_description
1 polymer ?
#
loop_
_entity_poly.entity_id
_entity_poly.type
_entity_poly.pdbx_seq_one_letter_code
_entity_poly.pdbx_strand_id
1 'polypeptide(L)' 'MKDIMRHFFIDKSELANPSPIITGSDAKHIKNVLRLKPGNEILLFDGEGGSMKLK' A
#
# COMPACT_ATOMS: atom_id res chain seq x y z
N MET A 1 8.54 -10.46 17.54
CA MET A 1 7.81 -9.20 17.24
C MET A 1 7.32 -9.33 15.81
N LYS A 2 6.00 -9.36 15.57
CA LYS A 2 5.46 -9.42 14.20
C LYS A 2 5.47 -8.00 13.66
N ASP A 3 6.19 -7.75 12.57
CA ASP A 3 6.01 -6.55 11.76
C ASP A 3 4.53 -6.48 11.35
N ILE A 4 3.84 -5.42 11.78
CA ILE A 4 2.44 -5.19 11.41
C ILE A 4 2.46 -4.55 10.02
N MET A 5 2.79 -5.36 9.02
CA MET A 5 2.82 -4.92 7.62
C MET A 5 1.38 -4.63 7.17
N ARG A 6 1.13 -3.40 6.73
CA ARG A 6 -0.22 -2.98 6.30
C ARG A 6 -0.39 -3.30 4.82
N HIS A 7 -1.50 -3.95 4.51
CA HIS A 7 -1.81 -4.43 3.16
C HIS A 7 -2.87 -3.51 2.57
N PHE A 8 -2.62 -2.97 1.38
CA PHE A 8 -3.56 -2.15 0.63
C PHE A 8 -3.83 -2.76 -0.73
N PHE A 9 -5.10 -2.76 -1.10
CA PHE A 9 -5.50 -3.15 -2.43
C PHE A 9 -5.15 -2.03 -3.40
N ILE A 10 -4.66 -2.39 -4.58
CA ILE A 10 -4.41 -1.46 -5.66
C ILE A 10 -4.70 -2.13 -7.01
N ASP A 11 -5.12 -1.35 -8.00
CA ASP A 11 -5.30 -1.86 -9.35
C ASP A 11 -4.00 -2.43 -9.92
N LYS A 12 -4.11 -3.53 -10.65
CA LYS A 12 -2.97 -4.18 -11.31
C LYS A 12 -2.17 -3.24 -12.22
N SER A 13 -2.86 -2.32 -12.89
CA SER A 13 -2.24 -1.28 -13.73
C SER A 13 -1.32 -0.37 -12.92
N GLU A 14 -1.72 -0.02 -11.70
CA GLU A 14 -0.92 0.79 -10.77
C GLU A 14 0.18 -0.05 -10.10
N LEU A 15 -0.08 -1.32 -9.80
CA LEU A 15 0.92 -2.22 -9.25
C LEU A 15 2.11 -2.44 -10.21
N ALA A 16 1.85 -2.39 -11.52
CA ALA A 16 2.88 -2.46 -12.55
C ALA A 16 3.67 -1.14 -12.72
N ASN A 17 3.20 -0.03 -12.16
CA ASN A 17 3.90 1.24 -12.22
C ASN A 17 5.08 1.27 -11.25
N PRO A 18 6.21 1.90 -11.63
CA PRO A 18 7.34 2.08 -10.71
C PRO A 18 6.99 2.99 -9.51
N SER A 19 5.95 3.81 -9.65
CA SER A 19 5.45 4.71 -8.60
C SER A 19 3.92 4.60 -8.51
N PRO A 20 3.39 3.57 -7.84
CA PRO A 20 1.94 3.38 -7.69
C PRO A 20 1.33 4.48 -6.84
N ILE A 21 0.13 4.93 -7.21
CA ILE A 21 -0.57 5.98 -6.47
C ILE A 21 -1.80 5.42 -5.75
N ILE A 22 -1.78 5.47 -4.42
CA ILE A 22 -2.97 5.16 -3.60
C ILE A 22 -3.83 6.42 -3.50
N THR A 23 -5.09 6.34 -3.92
CA THR A 23 -6.03 7.46 -3.86
C THR A 23 -7.29 7.12 -3.06
N GLY A 24 -8.20 8.08 -2.89
CA GLY A 24 -9.50 7.85 -2.27
C GLY A 24 -9.45 7.51 -0.77
N SER A 25 -10.26 6.54 -0.36
CA SER A 25 -10.45 6.18 1.06
C SER A 25 -9.20 5.56 1.67
N ASP A 26 -8.44 4.78 0.90
CA ASP A 26 -7.22 4.12 1.40
C ASP A 26 -6.13 5.15 1.72
N ALA A 27 -5.97 6.19 0.88
CA ALA A 27 -5.08 7.31 1.17
C ALA A 27 -5.47 8.04 2.47
N LYS A 28 -6.78 8.24 2.69
CA LYS A 28 -7.30 8.85 3.92
C LYS A 28 -7.05 7.95 5.14
N HIS A 29 -7.21 6.64 4.99
CA HIS A 29 -6.98 5.66 6.05
C HIS A 29 -5.50 5.60 6.44
N ILE A 30 -4.59 5.57 5.45
CA ILE A 30 -3.14 5.65 5.63
C ILE A 30 -2.75 6.90 6.41
N LYS A 31 -3.24 8.07 5.99
CA LYS A 31 -2.85 9.36 6.57
C LYS A 31 -3.44 9.58 7.96
N ASN A 32 -4.75 9.40 8.14
CA ASN A 32 -5.45 9.88 9.32
C ASN A 32 -5.52 8.84 10.45
N VAL A 33 -5.62 7.56 10.09
CA VAL A 33 -5.80 6.47 11.06
C VAL A 33 -4.47 5.78 11.33
N LEU A 34 -3.83 5.27 10.28
CA LEU A 34 -2.55 4.56 10.42
C LEU A 34 -1.38 5.51 10.67
N ARG A 35 -1.48 6.76 10.18
CA ARG A 35 -0.47 7.82 10.31
C ARG A 35 0.91 7.34 9.89
N LEU A 36 0.94 6.54 8.81
CA LEU A 36 2.19 6.02 8.24
C LEU A 36 3.06 7.20 7.78
N LYS A 37 4.36 7.06 8.01
CA LYS A 37 5.37 8.03 7.58
C LYS A 37 6.15 7.46 6.39
N PRO A 38 6.73 8.33 5.55
CA PRO A 38 7.73 7.89 4.57
C PRO A 38 8.81 7.04 5.25
N GLY A 39 9.17 5.90 4.67
CA GLY A 39 10.06 4.91 5.28
C GLY A 39 9.33 3.76 6.00
N ASN A 40 8.01 3.81 6.17
CA ASN A 40 7.23 2.70 6.69
C ASN A 40 6.87 1.72 5.57
N GLU A 41 7.12 0.44 5.82
CA GLU A 41 6.83 -0.59 4.84
C GLU A 41 5.33 -0.90 4.77
N ILE A 42 4.82 -0.92 3.54
CA ILE A 42 3.45 -1.36 3.20
C ILE A 42 3.51 -2.42 2.10
N LEU A 43 2.51 -3.28 2.07
CA LEU A 43 2.30 -4.24 0.98
C LEU A 43 1.13 -3.74 0.12
N LEU A 44 1.36 -3.63 -1.18
CA LEU A 44 0.33 -3.47 -2.18
C LEU A 44 0.00 -4.83 -2.79
N PHE A 45 -1.26 -5.10 -3.05
CA PHE A 45 -1.70 -6.33 -3.73
C PHE A 45 -2.88 -6.08 -4.66
N ASP A 46 -2.97 -6.85 -5.75
CA ASP A 46 -4.00 -6.69 -6.80
C ASP A 46 -5.14 -7.71 -6.71
N GLY A 47 -5.09 -8.63 -5.73
CA GLY A 47 -6.10 -9.69 -5.55
C GLY A 47 -6.01 -10.83 -6.57
N GLU A 48 -5.21 -10.72 -7.62
CA GLU A 48 -4.95 -11.76 -8.63
C GLU A 48 -3.64 -12.54 -8.35
N GLY A 49 -2.98 -12.24 -7.23
CA GLY A 49 -1.73 -12.86 -6.79
C GLY A 49 -0.50 -11.97 -6.99
N GLY A 50 -0.66 -10.79 -7.59
CA GLY A 50 0.36 -9.76 -7.64
C GLY A 50 0.48 -9.05 -6.28
N SER A 51 1.71 -8.91 -5.80
CA SER A 51 1.99 -8.07 -4.63
C SER A 51 3.36 -7.39 -4.72
N MET A 52 3.47 -6.19 -4.17
CA MET A 52 4.68 -5.39 -4.13
C MET A 52 4.87 -4.73 -2.77
N LYS A 53 6.11 -4.66 -2.30
CA LYS A 53 6.46 -3.95 -1.07
C LYS A 53 6.93 -2.53 -1.40
N LEU A 54 6.36 -1.54 -0.72
CA LEU A 54 6.82 -0.16 -0.76
C LEU A 54 7.38 0.26 0.59
N LYS A 55 8.35 1.15 0.59
CA LYS A 55 9.02 1.72 1.76
C LYS A 55 9.10 3.23 1.66
#